data_AF-A0A0A3Z8C0-F1
#
_entry.id   AF-A0A0A3Z8C0-F1
#
_cell.length_a   1.000
_cell.length_b   1.000
_cell.length_c   1.000
_cell.angle_alpha   90.00
_cell.angle_beta   90.00
_cell.angle_gamma   90.00
#
_symmetry.space_group_name_H-M   'P 1'
#
loop_
_entity.id
_entity.type
_entity.pdbx_description
1 polymer ?
#
loop_
_entity_poly.entity_id
_entity_poly.type
_entity_poly.pdbx_seq_one_letter_code
_entity_poly.pdbx_strand_id
1 'polypeptide(L)'
;MVSDDDVIAWYNLRFNKPGLFSKKRWPVTIDTSLSTGKYVWASETGADIMNEYFDTFRVERANFDFSKYWPPETFILYALLTCGGNDDEPLPLTLRMLAKSAREGKWLYD
;
A
#
# COMPACT_ATOMS: atom_id res chain seq x y z
N MET A 1 -11.20 15.49 -10.14
CA MET A 1 -9.81 15.28 -9.70
C MET A 1 -9.85 14.43 -8.44
N VAL A 2 -8.99 13.42 -8.33
CA VAL A 2 -8.98 12.53 -7.16
C VAL A 2 -8.29 13.24 -5.99
N SER A 3 -8.96 13.37 -4.85
CA SER A 3 -8.39 14.00 -3.64
C SER A 3 -7.70 12.96 -2.75
N ASP A 4 -6.93 13.44 -1.78
CA ASP A 4 -6.31 12.56 -0.77
C ASP A 4 -7.38 11.83 0.05
N ASP A 5 -8.48 12.52 0.36
CA ASP A 5 -9.62 11.96 1.10
C ASP A 5 -10.32 10.83 0.33
N ASP A 6 -10.46 10.95 -1.00
CA ASP A 6 -11.07 9.91 -1.84
C ASP A 6 -10.30 8.58 -1.75
N VAL A 7 -8.96 8.64 -1.81
CA VAL A 7 -8.10 7.45 -1.69
C VAL A 7 -8.15 6.87 -0.29
N ILE A 8 -8.11 7.71 0.74
CA ILE A 8 -8.21 7.27 2.14
C ILE A 8 -9.58 6.63 2.40
N ALA A 9 -10.67 7.22 1.89
CA ALA A 9 -12.02 6.71 2.04
C ALA A 9 -12.19 5.36 1.34
N TRP A 10 -11.71 5.25 0.09
CA TRP A 10 -11.72 3.98 -0.67
C TRP A 10 -10.94 2.89 0.07
N TYR A 11 -9.71 3.18 0.50
CA TYR A 11 -8.87 2.22 1.21
C TYR A 11 -9.50 1.77 2.54
N ASN A 12 -10.10 2.69 3.30
CA ASN A 12 -10.82 2.37 4.52
C ASN A 12 -12.07 1.51 4.28
N LEU A 13 -12.78 1.76 3.18
CA LEU A 13 -13.98 1.02 2.83
C LEU A 13 -13.66 -0.41 2.42
N ARG A 14 -12.56 -0.62 1.69
CA ARG A 14 -12.20 -1.93 1.12
C ARG A 14 -11.35 -2.77 2.06
N PHE A 15 -10.28 -2.20 2.60
CA PHE A 15 -9.19 -2.94 3.24
C PHE A 15 -9.06 -2.68 4.75
N ASN A 16 -9.30 -1.45 5.22
CA ASN A 16 -9.28 -1.12 6.66
C ASN A 16 -10.69 -1.11 7.29
N LYS A 17 -11.45 -2.18 7.02
CA LYS A 17 -12.80 -2.35 7.58
C LYS A 17 -12.70 -2.59 9.10
N PRO A 18 -13.62 -2.00 9.91
CA PRO A 18 -13.65 -2.29 11.33
C PRO A 18 -14.05 -3.75 11.53
N GLY A 19 -13.37 -4.44 12.45
CA GLY A 19 -13.71 -5.82 12.79
C GLY A 19 -15.15 -5.93 13.29
N LEU A 20 -15.82 -7.03 12.98
CA LEU A 20 -17.24 -7.26 13.34
C LEU A 20 -17.53 -7.04 14.83
N PHE A 21 -16.56 -7.35 15.69
CA PHE A 21 -16.65 -7.20 17.15
C PHE A 21 -15.88 -6.00 17.71
N SER A 22 -15.07 -5.31 16.90
CA SER A 22 -14.26 -4.18 17.35
C SER A 22 -14.34 -3.04 16.33
N LYS A 23 -14.94 -1.92 16.74
CA LYS A 23 -15.02 -0.69 15.94
C LYS A 23 -13.65 0.00 15.73
N LYS A 24 -12.56 -0.59 16.24
CA LYS A 24 -11.21 -0.03 16.09
C LYS A 24 -10.73 -0.28 14.67
N ARG A 25 -10.47 0.81 13.94
CA ARG A 25 -9.74 0.84 12.68
C ARG A 25 -8.32 1.28 12.95
N TRP A 26 -7.41 0.96 12.04
CA TRP A 26 -6.09 1.55 12.10
C TRP A 26 -6.21 3.05 11.80
N PRO A 27 -5.52 3.93 12.56
CA PRO A 27 -5.49 5.35 12.27
C PRO A 27 -4.67 5.57 11.00
N VAL A 28 -5.34 5.67 9.87
CA VAL A 28 -4.73 5.81 8.55
C VAL A 28 -4.70 7.28 8.15
N THR A 29 -3.53 7.72 7.70
CA THR A 29 -3.26 9.05 7.15
C THR A 29 -2.69 8.94 5.75
N ILE A 30 -2.62 10.06 5.01
CA ILE A 30 -2.09 10.05 3.64
C ILE A 30 -0.62 9.58 3.58
N ASP A 31 0.15 9.80 4.63
CA ASP A 31 1.55 9.35 4.73
C ASP A 31 1.70 7.91 5.24
N THR A 32 0.59 7.20 5.48
CA THR A 32 0.63 5.80 5.90
C THR A 32 1.17 4.93 4.76
N SER A 33 2.21 4.15 5.08
CA SER A 33 2.80 3.15 4.19
C SER A 33 2.06 1.81 4.30
N LEU A 34 1.86 1.15 3.17
CA LEU A 34 1.19 -0.15 3.06
C LEU A 34 2.19 -1.31 3.08
N SER A 35 3.42 -1.07 2.60
CA SER A 35 4.50 -2.06 2.51
C SER A 35 5.48 -2.01 3.70
N THR A 36 5.55 -0.89 4.43
CA THR A 36 6.54 -0.68 5.49
C THR A 36 5.95 0.00 6.73
N GLY A 37 6.67 -0.07 7.86
CA GLY A 37 6.29 0.59 9.11
C GLY A 37 5.50 -0.29 10.08
N LYS A 38 4.56 0.31 10.84
CA LYS A 38 3.83 -0.39 11.92
C LYS A 38 2.65 -1.25 11.44
N TYR A 39 2.12 -0.95 10.26
CA TYR A 39 0.87 -1.50 9.74
C TYR A 39 1.11 -1.99 8.31
N VAL A 40 1.78 -3.13 8.21
CA VAL A 40 2.22 -3.70 6.92
C VAL A 40 1.23 -4.75 6.45
N TRP A 41 0.89 -4.71 5.15
CA TRP A 41 0.13 -5.77 4.50
C TRP A 41 1.04 -6.85 3.93
N ALA A 42 0.54 -8.08 3.97
CA ALA A 42 1.13 -9.19 3.21
C ALA A 42 1.13 -8.86 1.71
N SER A 43 2.11 -9.39 0.99
CA SER A 43 2.25 -9.16 -0.47
C SER A 43 1.01 -9.57 -1.25
N GLU A 44 0.33 -10.64 -0.84
CA GLU A 44 -0.94 -11.07 -1.44
C GLU A 44 -2.01 -9.97 -1.34
N THR A 45 -2.19 -9.38 -0.16
CA THR A 45 -3.15 -8.28 0.05
C THR A 45 -2.66 -6.99 -0.61
N GLY A 46 -1.35 -6.72 -0.59
CA GLY A 46 -0.75 -5.58 -1.29
C GLY A 46 -1.02 -5.63 -2.79
N ALA A 47 -0.89 -6.79 -3.41
CA ALA A 47 -1.19 -6.99 -4.82
C ALA A 47 -2.68 -6.76 -5.14
N ASP A 48 -3.58 -7.25 -4.28
CA ASP A 48 -5.02 -7.01 -4.40
C ASP A 48 -5.38 -5.52 -4.28
N ILE A 49 -4.80 -4.82 -3.28
CA ILE A 49 -4.94 -3.37 -3.09
C ILE A 49 -4.51 -2.62 -4.34
N MET A 50 -3.32 -2.93 -4.88
CA MET A 50 -2.79 -2.24 -6.05
C MET A 50 -3.64 -2.51 -7.29
N ASN A 51 -4.08 -3.76 -7.50
CA ASN A 51 -4.93 -4.11 -8.62
C ASN A 51 -6.29 -3.37 -8.57
N GLU A 52 -6.98 -3.41 -7.42
CA GLU A 52 -8.26 -2.70 -7.26
C GLU A 52 -8.07 -1.18 -7.35
N TYR A 53 -6.94 -0.65 -6.89
CA TYR A 53 -6.59 0.77 -7.04
C TYR A 53 -6.47 1.18 -8.51
N PHE A 54 -5.71 0.44 -9.32
CA PHE A 54 -5.52 0.76 -10.74
C PHE A 54 -6.83 0.71 -11.51
N ASP A 55 -7.71 -0.25 -11.19
CA ASP A 55 -9.05 -0.36 -11.77
C ASP A 55 -9.97 0.79 -11.33
N THR A 56 -10.07 1.04 -10.02
CA THR A 56 -10.99 2.03 -9.44
C THR A 56 -10.66 3.45 -9.89
N PHE A 57 -9.38 3.82 -9.87
CA PHE A 57 -8.94 5.18 -10.21
C PHE A 57 -8.49 5.32 -11.66
N ARG A 58 -8.60 4.25 -12.47
CA ARG A 58 -8.17 4.20 -13.88
C ARG A 58 -6.75 4.71 -14.09
N VAL A 59 -5.85 4.29 -13.21
CA VAL A 59 -4.45 4.70 -13.23
C VAL A 59 -3.68 3.77 -14.15
N GLU A 60 -2.97 4.34 -15.11
CA GLU A 60 -2.09 3.57 -15.97
C GLU A 60 -0.92 3.00 -15.16
N ARG A 61 -0.76 1.67 -15.18
CA ARG A 61 0.29 0.97 -14.44
C ARG A 61 1.70 1.37 -14.88
N ALA A 62 1.89 1.76 -16.15
CA ALA A 62 3.18 2.16 -16.72
C ALA A 62 4.33 1.22 -16.29
N ASN A 63 5.34 1.73 -15.57
CA ASN A 63 6.49 0.98 -15.05
C ASN A 63 6.33 0.56 -13.57
N PHE A 64 5.10 0.41 -13.08
CA PHE A 64 4.87 -0.03 -11.70
C PHE A 64 5.51 -1.40 -11.47
N ASP A 65 6.53 -1.42 -10.60
CA ASP A 65 7.20 -2.63 -10.17
C ASP A 65 6.77 -2.98 -8.75
N PHE A 66 6.08 -4.10 -8.60
CA PHE A 66 5.57 -4.54 -7.30
C PHE A 66 6.70 -5.01 -6.37
N SER A 67 7.76 -5.60 -6.94
CA SER A 67 8.88 -6.15 -6.19
C SER A 67 9.69 -5.07 -5.47
N LYS A 68 9.71 -3.84 -5.99
CA LYS A 68 10.28 -2.67 -5.29
C LYS A 68 9.62 -2.37 -3.93
N TYR A 69 8.34 -2.68 -3.80
CA TYR A 69 7.56 -2.43 -2.58
C TYR A 69 7.40 -3.70 -1.73
N TRP A 70 7.31 -4.86 -2.38
CA TRP A 70 7.24 -6.18 -1.74
C TRP A 70 8.27 -7.12 -2.39
N PRO A 71 9.54 -7.08 -1.94
CA PRO A 71 10.59 -7.89 -2.52
C PRO A 71 10.25 -9.39 -2.42
N PRO A 72 10.44 -10.17 -3.51
CA PRO A 72 10.27 -11.61 -3.48
C PRO A 72 11.42 -12.22 -2.68
N GLU A 73 11.09 -12.79 -1.52
CA GLU A 73 11.96 -13.48 -0.55
C GLU A 73 12.58 -12.56 0.52
N THR A 74 12.44 -12.79 1.82
CA THR A 74 12.22 -14.06 2.55
C THR A 74 10.98 -14.04 3.44
N PHE A 75 10.11 -15.04 3.22
CA PHE A 75 9.22 -15.73 4.16
C PHE A 75 8.93 -15.05 5.52
N ILE A 76 7.64 -14.86 5.81
CA ILE A 76 6.86 -14.94 7.09
C ILE A 76 7.63 -14.90 8.44
N LEU A 77 8.82 -15.48 8.52
CA LEU A 77 9.79 -15.43 9.62
C LEU A 77 10.63 -14.14 9.69
N TYR A 78 10.94 -13.43 8.58
CA TYR A 78 11.78 -12.22 8.61
C TYR A 78 11.10 -11.04 9.33
N ALA A 79 9.80 -10.83 9.10
CA ALA A 79 9.01 -9.82 9.82
C ALA A 79 8.95 -10.07 11.34
N LEU A 80 9.19 -11.31 11.79
CA LEU A 80 9.24 -11.67 13.21
C LEU A 80 10.68 -11.69 13.78
N LEU A 81 11.73 -11.78 12.96
CA LEU A 81 13.09 -12.11 13.44
C LEU A 81 14.21 -11.12 13.10
N THR A 82 14.10 -10.22 12.13
CA THR A 82 15.28 -9.46 11.68
C THR A 82 15.19 -7.98 11.96
N CYS A 83 15.53 -7.63 13.20
CA CYS A 83 16.23 -6.38 13.48
C CYS A 83 17.66 -6.54 12.94
N GLY A 84 17.96 -5.93 11.80
CA GLY A 84 19.33 -5.73 11.31
C GLY A 84 19.82 -6.73 10.25
N GLY A 85 20.20 -6.20 9.09
CA GLY A 85 20.96 -6.92 8.08
C GLY A 85 20.59 -6.48 6.66
N ASN A 86 21.39 -5.60 6.08
CA ASN A 86 21.28 -5.07 4.73
C ASN A 86 21.14 -6.19 3.66
N ASP A 87 20.08 -6.13 2.85
CA ASP A 87 20.11 -6.09 1.38
C ASP A 87 18.66 -5.80 0.90
N ASP A 88 18.48 -4.68 0.17
CA ASP A 88 17.22 -4.14 -0.39
C ASP A 88 16.07 -3.89 0.61
N GLU A 89 16.11 -2.76 1.33
CA GLU A 89 14.98 -2.32 2.14
C GLU A 89 13.77 -1.99 1.23
N PRO A 90 12.57 -2.55 1.48
CA PRO A 90 11.40 -2.28 0.65
C PRO A 90 11.07 -0.79 0.64
N LEU A 91 10.83 -0.24 -0.54
CA LEU A 91 10.41 1.15 -0.66
C LEU A 91 9.03 1.33 -0.01
N PRO A 92 8.79 2.46 0.69
CA PRO A 92 7.49 2.72 1.31
C PRO A 92 6.43 3.06 0.26
N LEU A 93 5.43 2.19 0.09
CA LEU A 93 4.26 2.47 -0.74
C LEU A 93 3.19 3.20 0.08
N THR A 94 3.11 4.53 -0.06
CA THR A 94 2.20 5.36 0.75
C THR A 94 0.89 5.70 0.05
N LEU A 95 -0.17 5.94 0.81
CA LEU A 95 -1.44 6.44 0.22
C LEU A 95 -1.26 7.77 -0.52
N ARG A 96 -0.27 8.58 -0.14
CA ARG A 96 0.13 9.81 -0.85
C ARG A 96 0.61 9.52 -2.27
N MET A 97 1.35 8.43 -2.47
CA MET A 97 1.78 8.01 -3.81
C MET A 97 0.55 7.60 -4.64
N LEU A 98 -0.38 6.85 -4.05
CA LEU A 98 -1.64 6.48 -4.70
C LEU A 98 -2.46 7.73 -5.08
N ALA A 99 -2.60 8.71 -4.19
CA ALA A 99 -3.35 9.93 -4.48
C ALA A 99 -2.71 10.76 -5.59
N LYS A 100 -1.37 10.91 -5.58
CA LYS A 100 -0.65 11.64 -6.64
C LYS A 100 -0.78 10.94 -7.99
N SER A 101 -0.56 9.63 -8.05
CA SER A 101 -0.71 8.85 -9.29
C SER A 101 -2.16 8.85 -9.80
N ALA A 102 -3.15 8.85 -8.91
CA ALA A 102 -4.57 8.93 -9.27
C ALA A 102 -4.98 10.29 -9.82
N ARG A 103 -4.34 11.37 -9.37
CA ARG A 103 -4.55 12.71 -9.94
C ARG A 103 -4.03 12.83 -11.36
N GLU A 104 -2.86 12.25 -11.62
CA GLU A 104 -2.21 12.29 -12.93
C GLU A 104 -2.73 11.20 -13.89
N GLY A 105 -3.51 10.24 -13.40
CA GLY A 105 -4.04 9.12 -14.18
C GLY A 105 -2.97 8.10 -14.62
N LYS A 106 -1.75 8.19 -14.08
CA LYS A 106 -0.64 7.30 -14.39
C LYS A 106 0.25 7.12 -13.17
N TRP A 107 0.91 5.98 -13.08
CA TRP A 107 1.89 5.74 -12.03
C TRP A 107 3.12 6.65 -12.21
N LEU A 108 3.49 7.36 -11.13
CA LEU A 108 4.53 8.40 -11.17
C LEU A 108 5.88 7.98 -10.58
N TYR A 109 5.97 6.78 -10.01
CA TYR A 109 7.12 6.35 -9.23
C TYR A 109 7.82 5.18 -9.94
N ASP A 110 9.06 5.37 -10.36
CA ASP A 110 9.94 4.27 -10.77
C ASP A 110 10.90 3.99 -9.61
#